data_AF-A0A836CMK7-F1
#
_entry.id   AF-A0A836CMK7-F1
#
_cell.length_a   1.000
_cell.length_b   1.000
_cell.length_c   1.000
_cell.angle_alpha   90.00
_cell.angle_beta   90.00
_cell.angle_gamma   90.00
#
_symmetry.space_group_name_H-M   'P 1'
#
loop_
_entity.id
_entity.type
_entity.pdbx_description
1 polymer ?
#
loop_
_entity_poly.entity_id
_entity_poly.type
_entity_poly.pdbx_seq_one_letter_code
_entity_poly.pdbx_strand_id
1 'polypeptide(L)'
;MLKELMAAEAMRIRITNGKVPPPVQVCALAQKHSGGGFVGCQHDRTTTDGRPPLCRLRPVNRSCPPHCNCLKEVERQGRLVNPWTDMEKCIFLDQFLLFPKDFGRIARALANKSVRDCVAFYYDSKATIDYKAVLREHVSRRRGGRAAWSATVAAAKCVGATVVFGEEGEQPRLVLPSQVC
;
A
#
# COMPACT_ATOMS: atom_id res chain seq x y z
N MET A 1 -5.82 -19.72 9.63
CA MET A 1 -5.43 -18.81 10.72
C MET A 1 -4.01 -18.29 10.54
N LEU A 2 -2.99 -19.16 10.44
CA LEU A 2 -1.58 -18.74 10.26
C LEU A 2 -1.33 -17.92 8.99
N LYS A 3 -1.86 -18.34 7.83
CA LYS A 3 -1.68 -17.61 6.54
C LYS A 3 -2.19 -16.17 6.57
N GLU A 4 -3.33 -15.93 7.20
CA GLU A 4 -3.97 -14.61 7.34
C GLU A 4 -3.16 -13.70 8.29
N LEU A 5 -2.67 -14.24 9.40
CA LEU A 5 -1.79 -13.53 10.32
C LEU A 5 -0.48 -13.14 9.64
N MET A 6 0.13 -14.05 8.89
CA MET A 6 1.35 -13.76 8.12
C MET A 6 1.10 -12.72 7.02
N ALA A 7 -0.11 -12.67 6.42
CA ALA A 7 -0.47 -11.64 5.44
C ALA A 7 -0.67 -10.27 6.11
N ALA A 8 -1.33 -10.22 7.27
CA ALA A 8 -1.47 -9.01 8.08
C ALA A 8 -0.10 -8.50 8.56
N GLU A 9 0.76 -9.40 9.03
CA GLU A 9 2.12 -9.09 9.45
C GLU A 9 3.00 -8.69 8.26
N ALA A 10 2.88 -9.35 7.11
CA ALA A 10 3.55 -8.94 5.88
C ALA A 10 3.09 -7.57 5.38
N MET A 11 1.80 -7.25 5.49
CA MET A 11 1.27 -5.93 5.19
C MET A 11 1.80 -4.88 6.17
N ARG A 12 1.81 -5.19 7.48
CA ARG A 12 2.42 -4.35 8.52
C ARG A 12 3.90 -4.11 8.24
N ILE A 13 4.66 -5.15 7.87
CA ILE A 13 6.08 -5.07 7.50
C ILE A 13 6.28 -4.24 6.23
N ARG A 14 5.44 -4.40 5.19
CA ARG A 14 5.57 -3.62 3.93
C ARG A 14 5.31 -2.14 4.14
N ILE A 15 4.31 -1.80 4.95
CA ILE A 15 3.95 -0.42 5.30
C ILE A 15 5.04 0.22 6.16
N THR A 16 5.58 -0.52 7.15
CA THR A 16 6.57 0.01 8.11
C THR A 16 8.01 0.02 7.60
N ASN A 17 8.42 -0.98 6.82
CA ASN A 17 9.80 -1.13 6.36
C ASN A 17 10.03 -0.75 4.89
N GLY A 18 8.99 -0.25 4.20
CA GLY A 18 9.11 0.19 2.80
C GLY A 18 9.65 -0.89 1.85
N LYS A 19 9.39 -2.17 2.13
CA LYS A 19 9.99 -3.31 1.41
C LYS A 19 9.36 -3.55 0.03
N VAL A 20 8.58 -2.60 -0.48
CA VAL A 20 7.98 -2.64 -1.80
C VAL A 20 8.87 -1.82 -2.74
N PRO A 21 9.34 -2.40 -3.86
CA PRO A 21 9.94 -1.57 -4.90
C PRO A 21 8.90 -0.54 -5.31
N PRO A 22 9.28 0.73 -5.47
CA PRO A 22 8.32 1.78 -5.77
C PRO A 22 7.48 1.45 -7.01
N PRO A 23 6.23 1.95 -7.09
CA PRO A 23 5.39 1.82 -8.26
C PRO A 23 5.92 2.76 -9.35
N VAL A 24 7.15 2.53 -9.77
CA VAL A 24 7.78 3.15 -10.91
C VAL A 24 7.95 2.08 -11.97
N GLN A 25 6.89 1.92 -12.75
CA GLN A 25 7.08 1.82 -14.19
C GLN A 25 7.67 3.16 -14.71
N VAL A 26 8.89 3.52 -14.31
CA VAL A 26 9.70 4.47 -15.08
C VAL A 26 10.97 3.78 -15.57
N CYS A 27 11.03 3.69 -16.90
CA CYS A 27 12.17 3.33 -17.73
C CYS A 27 12.67 1.88 -17.65
N ALA A 28 11.81 0.94 -18.05
CA ALA A 28 12.27 -0.31 -18.67
C ALA A 28 11.58 -0.51 -20.04
N LEU A 29 11.61 0.51 -20.90
CA LEU A 29 11.57 0.26 -22.34
C LEU A 29 13.00 -0.04 -22.76
N ALA A 30 13.38 -1.32 -22.65
CA ALA A 30 14.54 -1.85 -23.31
C ALA A 30 14.31 -1.81 -24.82
N GLN A 31 14.64 -0.69 -25.46
CA GLN A 31 14.76 -0.63 -26.91
C GLN A 31 16.13 -1.21 -27.29
N LYS A 32 16.08 -2.38 -27.93
CA LYS A 32 17.22 -3.01 -28.59
C LYS A 32 17.82 -2.01 -29.60
N HIS A 33 19.06 -1.62 -29.41
CA HIS A 33 19.87 -1.09 -30.50
C HIS A 33 21.24 -1.76 -30.53
N SER A 34 21.49 -2.38 -31.67
CA SER A 34 22.73 -3.00 -32.11
C SER A 34 23.85 -1.96 -32.23
N GLY A 35 25.06 -2.31 -31.80
CA GLY A 35 26.34 -1.77 -32.28
C GLY A 35 26.51 -0.24 -32.30
N GLY A 36 27.25 0.29 -31.33
CA GLY A 36 27.76 1.67 -31.35
C GLY A 36 28.04 2.16 -29.95
N GLY A 37 29.26 2.65 -29.70
CA GLY A 37 29.73 3.06 -28.38
C GLY A 37 28.72 3.92 -27.64
N PHE A 38 28.45 3.55 -26.39
CA PHE A 38 27.57 4.30 -25.50
C PHE A 38 28.25 5.62 -25.15
N VAL A 39 28.00 6.66 -25.96
CA VAL A 39 28.18 8.04 -25.52
C VAL A 39 27.10 8.24 -24.47
N GLY A 40 27.47 8.07 -23.20
CA GLY A 40 26.56 8.22 -22.09
C GLY A 40 25.91 9.57 -22.14
N CYS A 41 24.63 9.60 -22.52
CA CYS A 41 23.82 10.80 -22.52
C CYS A 41 23.92 11.38 -21.10
N GLN A 42 24.51 12.56 -20.98
CA GLN A 42 24.65 13.38 -19.77
C GLN A 42 23.27 13.86 -19.29
N HIS A 43 22.40 12.92 -18.96
CA HIS A 43 21.22 13.17 -18.17
C HIS A 43 21.46 12.43 -16.87
N ASP A 44 22.20 13.11 -16.00
CA ASP A 44 22.20 12.90 -14.56
C ASP A 44 20.75 12.79 -14.09
N ARG A 45 20.26 11.56 -13.93
CA ARG A 45 18.83 11.30 -13.68
C ARG A 45 18.46 11.71 -12.26
N THR A 46 18.00 12.96 -12.14
CA THR A 46 16.95 13.50 -11.28
C THR A 46 16.78 12.82 -9.91
N THR A 47 17.69 13.15 -9.00
CA THR A 47 17.47 13.06 -7.55
C THR A 47 16.75 14.32 -7.05
N THR A 48 16.17 14.27 -5.86
CA THR A 48 15.45 15.41 -5.24
C THR A 48 16.29 16.68 -5.11
N ASP A 49 17.62 16.54 -5.10
CA ASP A 49 18.62 17.57 -4.88
C ASP A 49 19.46 17.88 -6.13
N GLY A 50 19.17 17.24 -7.28
CA GLY A 50 19.89 17.47 -8.54
C GLY A 50 21.33 16.92 -8.57
N ARG A 51 21.75 16.15 -7.56
CA ARG A 51 23.09 15.53 -7.46
C ARG A 51 23.04 14.02 -7.71
N PRO A 52 24.10 13.37 -8.20
CA PRO A 52 24.10 11.92 -8.34
C PRO A 52 23.76 11.19 -7.02
N PRO A 53 23.08 10.03 -7.08
CA PRO A 53 22.69 9.31 -5.87
C PRO A 53 23.92 8.81 -5.09
N LEU A 54 23.92 8.92 -3.76
CA LEU A 54 25.05 8.45 -2.92
C LEU A 54 25.37 6.95 -3.12
N CYS A 55 24.38 6.15 -3.48
CA CYS A 55 24.55 4.73 -3.77
C CYS A 55 25.04 4.42 -5.20
N ARG A 56 25.39 5.42 -6.03
CA ARG A 56 25.77 5.23 -7.44
C ARG A 56 26.88 4.19 -7.66
N LEU A 57 27.89 4.19 -6.78
CA LEU A 57 29.05 3.29 -6.88
C LEU A 57 28.95 2.08 -5.93
N ARG A 58 27.80 1.89 -5.25
CA ARG A 58 27.63 0.75 -4.34
C ARG A 58 27.18 -0.50 -5.09
N PRO A 59 27.61 -1.71 -4.67
CA PRO A 59 27.10 -2.96 -5.20
C PRO A 59 25.58 -3.09 -4.99
N VAL A 60 24.87 -3.64 -5.99
CA VAL A 60 23.39 -3.77 -5.99
C VAL A 60 22.87 -4.61 -4.81
N ASN A 61 23.70 -5.51 -4.27
CA ASN A 61 23.35 -6.38 -3.15
C ASN A 61 23.49 -5.71 -1.76
N ARG A 62 23.96 -4.46 -1.68
CA ARG A 62 24.06 -3.73 -0.42
C ARG A 62 22.89 -2.76 -0.24
N SER A 63 22.45 -2.59 1.00
CA SER A 63 21.47 -1.57 1.36
C SER A 63 21.97 -0.18 0.99
N CYS A 64 21.02 0.73 0.73
CA CYS A 64 21.34 2.13 0.50
C CYS A 64 21.98 2.73 1.77
N PRO A 65 22.95 3.66 1.63
CA PRO A 65 23.48 4.37 2.77
C PRO A 65 22.36 5.20 3.43
N PRO A 66 22.43 5.44 4.76
CA PRO A 66 21.50 6.35 5.41
C PRO A 66 21.55 7.72 4.73
N HIS A 67 20.39 8.35 4.55
CA HIS A 67 20.25 9.64 3.86
C HIS A 67 20.69 9.65 2.40
N CYS A 68 20.64 8.50 1.71
CA CYS A 68 20.78 8.48 0.26
C CYS A 68 19.65 9.29 -0.40
N ASN A 69 20.01 10.18 -1.33
CA ASN A 69 19.10 10.92 -2.19
C ASN A 69 18.54 10.09 -3.38
N CYS A 70 18.76 8.77 -3.40
CA CYS A 70 18.16 7.91 -4.42
C CYS A 70 16.65 7.77 -4.20
N LEU A 71 15.89 7.65 -5.30
CA LEU A 71 14.42 7.55 -5.27
C LEU A 71 13.90 6.54 -4.24
N LYS A 72 14.50 5.35 -4.20
CA LYS A 72 14.13 4.26 -3.27
C LYS A 72 14.24 4.68 -1.80
N GLU A 73 15.32 5.37 -1.43
CA GLU A 73 15.54 5.79 -0.05
C GLU A 73 14.67 7.00 0.31
N VAL A 74 14.49 7.94 -0.62
CA VAL A 74 13.57 9.07 -0.46
C VAL A 74 12.14 8.60 -0.22
N GLU A 75 11.64 7.63 -1.01
CA GLU A 75 10.31 7.08 -0.81
C GLU A 75 10.19 6.28 0.48
N ARG A 76 11.24 5.55 0.88
CA ARG A 76 11.29 4.86 2.17
C ARG A 76 11.20 5.85 3.32
N GLN A 77 11.96 6.94 3.27
CA GLN A 77 11.92 8.00 4.29
C GLN A 77 10.56 8.69 4.34
N GLY A 78 9.97 9.01 3.18
CA GLY A 78 8.62 9.59 3.11
C GLY A 78 7.55 8.74 3.82
N ARG A 79 7.64 7.41 3.71
CA ARG A 79 6.73 6.48 4.43
C ARG A 79 6.92 6.51 5.95
N LEU A 80 8.12 6.80 6.44
CA LEU A 80 8.41 6.87 7.88
C LEU A 80 7.94 8.18 8.52
N VAL A 81 7.85 9.26 7.75
CA VAL A 81 7.39 10.57 8.26
C VAL A 81 5.90 10.53 8.59
N ASN A 82 5.09 9.84 7.79
CA ASN A 82 3.64 9.77 7.98
C ASN A 82 3.13 8.32 7.90
N PRO A 83 3.32 7.51 8.96
CA PRO A 83 2.90 6.13 8.97
C PRO A 83 1.36 6.01 8.88
N TRP A 84 0.89 4.90 8.31
CA TRP A 84 -0.52 4.56 8.29
C TRP A 84 -0.94 3.92 9.62
N THR A 85 -1.86 4.57 10.30
CA THR A 85 -2.52 4.01 11.49
C THR A 85 -3.54 2.95 11.10
N ASP A 86 -3.83 2.02 12.01
CA ASP A 86 -4.82 0.96 11.74
C ASP A 86 -6.23 1.55 11.51
N MET A 87 -6.55 2.66 12.19
CA MET A 87 -7.75 3.47 11.94
C MET A 87 -7.82 3.98 10.50
N GLU A 88 -6.78 4.66 10.01
CA GLU A 88 -6.76 5.20 8.64
C GLU A 88 -6.89 4.10 7.59
N LYS A 89 -6.30 2.92 7.84
CA LYS A 89 -6.45 1.77 6.94
C LYS A 89 -7.88 1.24 6.90
N CYS A 90 -8.57 1.21 8.04
CA CYS A 90 -9.98 0.82 8.12
C CYS A 90 -10.87 1.83 7.39
N ILE A 91 -10.65 3.13 7.61
CA ILE A 91 -11.35 4.20 6.90
C ILE A 91 -11.12 4.08 5.39
N PHE A 92 -9.86 3.84 4.96
CA PHE A 92 -9.55 3.63 3.56
C PHE A 92 -10.35 2.45 2.97
N LEU A 93 -10.38 1.31 3.66
CA LEU A 93 -11.11 0.13 3.19
C LEU A 93 -12.61 0.40 3.07
N ASP A 94 -13.22 1.04 4.08
CA ASP A 94 -14.63 1.41 4.09
C ASP A 94 -14.99 2.36 2.92
N GLN A 95 -14.22 3.44 2.78
CA GLN A 95 -14.42 4.41 1.70
C GLN A 95 -14.17 3.81 0.32
N PHE A 96 -13.27 2.83 0.20
CA PHE A 96 -13.04 2.11 -1.05
C PHE A 96 -14.23 1.24 -1.46
N LEU A 97 -14.98 0.67 -0.52
CA LEU A 97 -16.20 -0.10 -0.81
C LEU A 97 -17.34 0.80 -1.30
N LEU A 98 -17.40 2.03 -0.81
CA LEU A 98 -18.38 3.03 -1.24
C LEU A 98 -18.02 3.64 -2.60
N PHE A 99 -16.75 4.01 -2.79
CA PHE A 99 -16.25 4.76 -3.95
C PHE A 99 -15.01 4.09 -4.53
N PRO A 100 -15.16 2.99 -5.29
CA PRO A 100 -14.02 2.25 -5.81
C PRO A 100 -13.21 3.11 -6.78
N LYS A 101 -11.90 3.25 -6.52
CA LYS A 101 -10.92 3.99 -7.34
C LYS A 101 -11.12 5.51 -7.39
N ASP A 102 -12.07 6.09 -6.65
CA ASP A 102 -12.16 7.53 -6.47
C ASP A 102 -11.26 7.96 -5.30
N PHE A 103 -9.95 8.03 -5.57
CA PHE A 103 -8.96 8.39 -4.54
C PHE A 103 -9.08 9.84 -4.07
N GLY A 104 -9.72 10.72 -4.86
CA GLY A 104 -10.01 12.09 -4.45
C GLY A 104 -11.02 12.12 -3.30
N ARG A 105 -12.10 11.33 -3.41
CA ARG A 105 -13.11 11.23 -2.36
C ARG A 105 -12.62 10.49 -1.13
N ILE A 106 -11.83 9.42 -1.31
CA ILE A 106 -11.23 8.68 -0.20
C ILE A 106 -10.25 9.57 0.59
N ALA A 107 -9.41 10.36 -0.09
CA ALA A 107 -8.49 11.26 0.59
C ALA A 107 -9.21 12.32 1.44
N ARG A 108 -10.39 12.79 1.02
CA ARG A 108 -11.19 13.75 1.82
C ARG A 108 -11.70 13.18 3.14
N ALA A 109 -11.83 11.85 3.25
CA ALA A 109 -12.20 11.19 4.50
C ALA A 109 -10.99 11.00 5.45
N LEU A 110 -9.76 11.23 4.97
CA LEU A 110 -8.52 11.07 5.72
C LEU A 110 -7.86 12.44 5.94
N ALA A 111 -7.87 12.93 7.17
CA ALA A 111 -7.33 14.27 7.47
C ALA A 111 -5.84 14.43 7.13
N ASN A 112 -5.03 13.38 7.32
CA ASN A 112 -3.57 13.44 7.24
C ASN A 112 -2.98 12.71 6.02
N LYS A 113 -3.81 12.32 5.03
CA LYS A 113 -3.35 11.54 3.87
C LYS A 113 -3.77 12.22 2.57
N SER A 114 -2.80 12.37 1.65
CA SER A 114 -3.05 12.93 0.33
C SER A 114 -3.61 11.88 -0.64
N VAL A 115 -4.09 12.34 -1.80
CA VAL A 115 -4.50 11.46 -2.91
C VAL A 115 -3.34 10.55 -3.34
N ARG A 116 -2.11 11.09 -3.38
CA ARG A 116 -0.91 10.31 -3.71
C ARG A 116 -0.68 9.18 -2.70
N ASP A 117 -0.87 9.45 -1.41
CA ASP A 117 -0.71 8.45 -0.36
C ASP A 117 -1.78 7.35 -0.45
N CYS A 118 -3.03 7.73 -0.78
CA CYS A 118 -4.12 6.78 -1.00
C CYS A 118 -3.84 5.85 -2.19
N VAL A 119 -3.31 6.39 -3.28
CA VAL A 119 -2.90 5.61 -4.46
C VAL A 119 -1.75 4.68 -4.10
N ALA A 120 -0.71 5.19 -3.44
CA ALA A 120 0.42 4.38 -3.00
C ALA A 120 -0.03 3.23 -2.09
N PHE A 121 -0.89 3.52 -1.10
CA PHE A 121 -1.45 2.53 -0.20
C PHE A 121 -2.24 1.45 -0.94
N TYR A 122 -3.06 1.81 -1.94
CA TYR A 122 -3.78 0.84 -2.77
C TYR A 122 -2.84 -0.14 -3.48
N TYR A 123 -1.76 0.36 -4.10
CA TYR A 123 -0.82 -0.52 -4.81
C TYR A 123 0.01 -1.39 -3.87
N ASP A 124 0.33 -0.89 -2.67
CA ASP A 124 1.04 -1.66 -1.65
C ASP A 124 0.16 -2.77 -1.04
N SER A 125 -1.13 -2.49 -0.86
CA SER A 125 -2.08 -3.38 -0.19
C SER A 125 -2.82 -4.34 -1.13
N LYS A 126 -2.96 -4.04 -2.43
CA LYS A 126 -3.72 -4.91 -3.36
C LYS A 126 -3.12 -6.31 -3.54
N ALA A 127 -1.87 -6.51 -3.12
CA ALA A 127 -1.22 -7.81 -3.14
C ALA A 127 -1.55 -8.67 -1.92
N THR A 128 -2.03 -8.06 -0.83
CA THR A 128 -2.44 -8.74 0.41
C THR A 128 -3.95 -8.74 0.59
N ILE A 129 -4.65 -7.72 0.11
CA ILE A 129 -6.09 -7.56 0.19
C ILE A 129 -6.72 -7.79 -1.19
N ASP A 130 -7.61 -8.78 -1.26
CA ASP A 130 -8.40 -9.07 -2.46
C ASP A 130 -9.56 -8.08 -2.65
N TYR A 131 -9.26 -6.83 -2.98
CA TYR A 131 -10.25 -5.76 -3.16
C TYR A 131 -11.43 -6.14 -4.09
N LYS A 132 -11.19 -6.96 -5.11
CA LYS A 132 -12.25 -7.46 -6.01
C LYS A 132 -13.23 -8.39 -5.30
N ALA A 133 -12.73 -9.25 -4.41
CA ALA A 133 -13.55 -10.18 -3.64
C ALA A 133 -14.40 -9.42 -2.61
N VAL A 134 -13.79 -8.49 -1.87
CA VAL A 134 -14.49 -7.64 -0.90
C VAL A 134 -15.58 -6.80 -1.58
N LEU A 135 -15.30 -6.21 -2.74
CA LEU A 135 -16.29 -5.42 -3.48
C LEU A 135 -17.46 -6.28 -3.97
N ARG A 136 -17.18 -7.50 -4.48
CA ARG A 136 -18.24 -8.43 -4.91
C ARG A 136 -19.14 -8.82 -3.76
N GLU A 137 -18.55 -9.09 -2.59
CA GLU A 137 -19.27 -9.39 -1.36
C GLU A 137 -20.16 -8.22 -0.93
N HIS A 138 -19.61 -7.00 -0.91
CA HIS A 138 -20.34 -5.77 -0.59
C HIS A 138 -21.54 -5.52 -1.52
N VAL A 139 -21.34 -5.65 -2.84
CA VAL A 139 -22.41 -5.47 -3.84
C VAL A 139 -23.50 -6.55 -3.70
N SER A 140 -23.11 -7.80 -3.46
CA SER A 140 -24.05 -8.92 -3.26
C SER A 140 -24.98 -8.64 -2.07
N ARG A 141 -24.42 -8.15 -0.95
CA ARG A 141 -25.23 -7.76 0.23
C ARG A 141 -26.17 -6.62 -0.06
N ARG A 142 -25.71 -5.59 -0.76
CA ARG A 142 -26.55 -4.43 -1.11
C ARG A 142 -27.75 -4.81 -1.97
N ARG A 143 -27.66 -5.92 -2.71
CA ARG A 143 -28.75 -6.48 -3.53
C ARG A 143 -29.61 -7.52 -2.78
N GLY A 144 -29.47 -7.64 -1.47
CA GLY A 144 -30.23 -8.60 -0.65
C GLY A 144 -29.71 -10.04 -0.73
N GLY A 145 -28.52 -10.27 -1.30
CA GLY A 145 -27.88 -11.58 -1.31
C GLY A 145 -27.30 -11.95 0.06
N ARG A 146 -27.48 -13.20 0.48
CA ARG A 146 -26.78 -13.78 1.65
C ARG A 146 -25.32 -14.04 1.31
N ALA A 147 -24.49 -13.00 1.34
CA ALA A 147 -23.05 -13.12 1.13
C ALA A 147 -22.33 -13.34 2.47
N ALA A 148 -21.50 -14.38 2.55
CA ALA A 148 -20.64 -14.66 3.71
C ALA A 148 -19.66 -13.49 3.94
N TRP A 149 -19.33 -13.20 5.22
CA TRP A 149 -18.41 -12.11 5.61
C TRP A 149 -16.92 -12.44 5.40
N SER A 150 -16.61 -13.51 4.68
CA SER A 150 -15.25 -14.06 4.64
C SER A 150 -14.21 -13.13 4.04
N ALA A 151 -14.49 -12.45 2.92
CA ALA A 151 -13.51 -11.55 2.29
C ALA A 151 -13.42 -10.23 3.04
N THR A 152 -14.55 -9.69 3.53
CA THR A 152 -14.54 -8.48 4.37
C THR A 152 -13.75 -8.70 5.67
N VAL A 153 -13.92 -9.86 6.31
CA VAL A 153 -13.19 -10.23 7.52
C VAL A 153 -11.70 -10.44 7.26
N ALA A 154 -11.34 -11.10 6.16
CA ALA A 154 -9.94 -11.27 5.78
C ALA A 154 -9.25 -9.91 5.52
N ALA A 155 -9.94 -9.01 4.81
CA ALA A 155 -9.45 -7.65 4.57
C ALA A 155 -9.31 -6.85 5.86
N ALA A 156 -10.30 -6.92 6.76
CA ALA A 156 -10.26 -6.29 8.07
C ALA A 156 -9.07 -6.78 8.92
N LYS A 157 -8.82 -8.08 8.94
CA LYS A 157 -7.65 -8.66 9.64
C LYS A 157 -6.33 -8.21 9.02
N CYS A 158 -6.25 -8.13 7.68
CA CYS A 158 -5.05 -7.66 6.98
C CYS A 158 -4.68 -6.21 7.33
N VAL A 159 -5.67 -5.35 7.57
CA VAL A 159 -5.43 -3.96 7.98
C VAL A 159 -5.17 -3.80 9.49
N GLY A 160 -5.26 -4.88 10.27
CA GLY A 160 -5.03 -4.87 11.72
C GLY A 160 -6.29 -4.55 12.54
N ALA A 161 -7.49 -4.65 11.96
CA ALA A 161 -8.73 -4.52 12.70
C ALA A 161 -9.08 -5.81 13.46
N THR A 162 -9.57 -5.69 14.69
CA THR A 162 -10.11 -6.82 15.43
C THR A 162 -11.57 -6.99 15.04
N VAL A 163 -11.89 -8.10 14.38
CA VAL A 163 -13.27 -8.45 14.02
C VAL A 163 -13.91 -9.18 15.19
N VAL A 164 -14.99 -8.63 15.75
CA VAL A 164 -15.85 -9.33 16.70
C VAL A 164 -17.09 -9.81 15.96
N PHE A 165 -17.34 -11.12 15.99
CA PHE A 165 -18.56 -11.70 15.47
C PHE A 165 -19.65 -11.63 16.54
N GLY A 166 -20.78 -11.01 16.23
CA GLY A 166 -22.00 -11.15 17.04
C GLY A 166 -22.63 -12.53 16.84
N GLU A 167 -23.74 -12.79 17.54
CA GLU A 167 -24.54 -14.00 17.38
C GLU A 167 -24.98 -14.22 15.91
N GLU A 168 -25.22 -15.48 15.53
CA GLU A 168 -25.38 -15.89 14.12
C GLU A 168 -26.42 -15.05 13.36
N GLY A 169 -25.95 -14.27 12.38
CA GLY A 169 -26.79 -13.42 11.53
C GLY A 169 -26.49 -11.92 11.66
N GLU A 170 -25.76 -11.49 12.69
CA GLU A 170 -25.44 -10.07 12.89
C GLU A 170 -24.19 -9.62 12.10
N GLN A 171 -24.21 -8.37 11.63
CA GLN A 171 -23.09 -7.75 10.91
C GLN A 171 -21.83 -7.75 11.81
N PRO A 172 -20.68 -8.31 11.38
CA PRO A 172 -19.47 -8.33 12.17
C PRO A 172 -19.05 -6.90 12.48
N ARG A 173 -18.86 -6.61 13.77
CA ARG A 173 -18.39 -5.30 14.21
C ARG A 173 -16.88 -5.27 14.09
N LEU A 174 -16.38 -4.27 13.37
CA LEU A 174 -14.97 -3.94 13.34
C LEU A 174 -14.67 -3.17 14.63
N VAL A 175 -13.98 -3.81 15.58
CA VAL A 175 -13.48 -3.17 16.79
C VAL A 175 -12.07 -2.70 16.50
N LEU A 176 -11.87 -1.38 16.63
CA LEU A 176 -10.58 -0.75 16.40
C LEU A 176 -9.69 -0.91 17.64
N PRO A 177 -8.37 -1.09 17.47
CA PRO A 177 -7.47 -1.34 18.59
C PRO A 177 -7.44 -0.25 19.68
N SER A 178 -7.88 0.98 19.39
CA SER A 178 -8.00 2.06 20.40
C SER A 178 -9.22 1.94 21.32
N GLN A 179 -10.09 0.94 21.10
CA GLN A 179 -11.24 0.65 21.96
C GLN A 179 -10.95 -0.44 23.00
N VAL A 180 -9.69 -0.89 23.07
CA VAL A 180 -9.20 -1.80 24.11
C VAL A 180 -8.46 -0.92 25.13
N CYS A 181 -9.22 -0.32 26.05
CA CYS A 181 -8.66 0.20 27.30
C CYS A 181 -8.28 -0.96 28.22
#